data_AF-A0A2P2C349-F1
#
_entry.id   AF-A0A2P2C349-F1
#
_cell.length_a   1.000
_cell.length_b   1.000
_cell.length_c   1.000
_cell.angle_alpha   90.00
_cell.angle_beta   90.00
_cell.angle_gamma   90.00
#
_symmetry.space_group_name_H-M   'P 1'
#
loop_
_entity.id
_entity.type
_entity.pdbx_description
1 polymer ?
#
loop_
_entity_poly.entity_id
_entity_poly.type
_entity_poly.pdbx_seq_one_letter_code
_entity_poly.pdbx_strand_id
1 'polypeptide(L)'
;MALRSNAAGTIEAAAVLDQAEASPDSLWRSIVFGRNKTEMPTPDRALPGRSTSPFRLSDRHRVLDAPVVTDTVPDGYEVAIFGLGCFWGAEEIYWQIPGVWSTSVGYAGGTTPHPSYEEVCSGRTGHTEAIRIVFDPAVVSYADLVKRFFEVHDPTQGMRQGNDVGTQYRSAIYVTTPEQEATARELTAIYGAELSRRRLGDITTEVRESPTYYYAEDQHQQYLAKNPHGYRCHANTGVKFPATA
;
A
#
# COMPACT_ATOMS: atom_id res chain seq x y z
N MET A 1 19.17 -70.24 45.65
CA MET A 1 18.06 -69.99 46.60
C MET A 1 17.57 -68.57 46.31
N ALA A 2 16.78 -68.38 45.26
CA ALA A 2 15.29 -68.34 45.29
C ALA A 2 14.77 -67.06 45.98
N LEU A 3 13.85 -66.23 45.48
CA LEU A 3 12.99 -66.15 44.27
C LEU A 3 12.48 -64.66 44.20
N ARG A 4 11.88 -64.05 43.15
CA ARG A 4 11.20 -64.49 41.90
C ARG A 4 11.39 -63.46 40.74
N SER A 5 11.41 -63.95 39.50
CA SER A 5 10.59 -63.49 38.33
C SER A 5 10.96 -62.23 37.53
N ASN A 6 10.78 -62.32 36.20
CA ASN A 6 10.99 -61.28 35.21
C ASN A 6 9.89 -61.33 34.11
N ALA A 7 9.67 -60.20 33.43
CA ALA A 7 8.94 -60.02 32.17
C ALA A 7 7.40 -60.26 32.07
N ALA A 8 6.63 -59.17 32.15
CA ALA A 8 5.56 -58.75 31.22
C ALA A 8 4.96 -57.41 31.74
N GLY A 9 4.73 -56.34 30.97
CA GLY A 9 4.99 -56.09 29.55
C GLY A 9 3.89 -55.20 28.95
N THR A 10 4.15 -53.90 28.77
CA THR A 10 3.38 -53.00 27.87
C THR A 10 4.23 -51.77 27.52
N ILE A 11 3.94 -51.18 26.37
CA ILE A 11 4.71 -50.10 25.73
C ILE A 11 3.98 -48.78 25.95
N GLU A 12 4.69 -47.73 26.38
CA GLU A 12 4.24 -46.36 26.18
C GLU A 12 5.43 -45.46 25.85
N ALA A 13 5.45 -44.94 24.62
CA ALA A 13 6.44 -43.97 24.18
C ALA A 13 5.96 -42.57 24.57
N ALA A 14 6.38 -42.09 25.75
CA ALA A 14 6.11 -40.72 26.15
C ALA A 14 6.84 -39.74 25.22
N ALA A 15 6.09 -38.91 24.51
CA ALA A 15 6.64 -37.89 23.62
C ALA A 15 7.41 -36.84 24.44
N VAL A 16 8.62 -36.51 23.97
CA VAL A 16 9.37 -35.36 24.48
C VAL A 16 8.66 -34.09 24.00
N LEU A 17 7.79 -33.53 24.85
CA LEU A 17 7.24 -32.20 24.65
C LEU A 17 8.31 -31.17 24.97
N ASP A 18 8.98 -30.68 23.93
CA ASP A 18 9.84 -29.49 23.99
C ASP A 18 8.96 -28.24 24.20
N GLN A 19 8.62 -27.96 25.46
CA GLN A 19 8.03 -26.68 25.84
C GLN A 19 9.13 -25.65 26.00
N ALA A 20 9.49 -25.00 24.90
CA ALA A 20 10.26 -23.78 24.91
C ALA A 20 9.43 -22.66 25.55
N GLU A 21 9.54 -22.50 26.88
CA GLU A 21 8.94 -21.39 27.61
C GLU A 21 9.48 -20.05 27.06
N ALA A 22 8.60 -19.25 26.47
CA ALA A 22 8.95 -17.93 25.97
C ALA A 22 9.36 -17.02 27.15
N SER A 23 10.65 -16.71 27.26
CA SER A 23 11.17 -15.96 28.40
C SER A 23 10.57 -14.55 28.49
N PRO A 24 10.53 -13.92 29.68
CA PRO A 24 10.04 -12.55 29.84
C PRO A 24 10.68 -11.55 28.87
N ASP A 25 11.98 -11.70 28.57
CA ASP A 25 12.70 -10.85 27.62
C ASP A 25 12.19 -10.95 26.18
N SER A 26 11.61 -12.09 25.77
CA SER A 26 10.96 -12.23 24.47
C SER A 26 9.65 -11.41 24.41
N LEU A 27 8.90 -11.38 25.51
CA LEU A 27 7.69 -10.56 25.66
C LEU A 27 8.05 -9.06 25.74
N TRP A 28 9.08 -8.68 26.49
CA TRP A 28 9.54 -7.29 26.57
C TRP A 28 10.08 -6.78 25.22
N ARG A 29 10.84 -7.59 24.48
CA ARG A 29 11.30 -7.22 23.12
C ARG A 29 10.14 -7.01 22.15
N SER A 30 9.10 -7.85 22.21
CA SER A 30 7.87 -7.73 21.41
C SER A 30 7.02 -6.50 21.75
N ILE A 31 7.12 -5.98 22.98
CA ILE A 31 6.39 -4.80 23.46
C ILE A 31 7.13 -3.48 23.13
N VAL A 32 8.47 -3.48 23.11
CA VAL A 32 9.29 -2.26 22.96
C VAL A 32 9.87 -2.08 21.56
N PHE A 33 10.07 -3.15 20.78
CA PHE A 33 10.49 -3.08 19.38
C PHE A 33 9.36 -3.54 18.46
N GLY A 34 9.01 -2.68 17.49
CA GLY A 34 7.76 -2.71 16.75
C GLY A 34 7.19 -4.09 16.39
N ARG A 35 5.94 -4.32 16.82
CA ARG A 35 5.01 -5.24 16.15
C ARG A 35 5.17 -5.14 14.64
N ASN A 36 5.28 -6.27 13.96
CA ASN A 36 5.80 -6.31 12.60
C ASN A 36 4.94 -5.51 11.61
N LYS A 37 5.32 -4.26 11.36
CA LYS A 37 4.62 -3.38 10.42
C LYS A 37 4.70 -3.87 8.97
N THR A 38 5.53 -4.87 8.66
CA THR A 38 5.64 -5.46 7.31
C THR A 38 4.77 -6.71 7.12
N GLU A 39 3.96 -7.09 8.12
CA GLU A 39 2.93 -8.12 7.99
C GLU A 39 1.54 -7.51 7.84
N MET A 40 0.71 -8.10 6.96
CA MET A 40 -0.70 -7.71 6.85
C MET A 40 -1.48 -8.18 8.09
N PRO A 41 -2.33 -7.33 8.69
CA PRO A 41 -3.12 -7.73 9.85
C PRO A 41 -4.17 -8.79 9.45
N THR A 42 -4.32 -9.81 10.28
CA THR A 42 -5.43 -10.76 10.18
C THR A 42 -6.77 -10.06 10.54
N PRO A 43 -7.93 -10.54 10.04
CA PRO A 43 -9.22 -9.88 10.27
C PRO A 43 -9.58 -9.66 11.75
N ASP A 44 -9.14 -10.54 12.66
CA ASP A 44 -9.32 -10.44 14.11
C ASP A 44 -8.41 -9.39 14.78
N ARG A 45 -7.31 -8.99 14.11
CA ARG A 45 -6.33 -8.00 14.60
C ARG A 45 -6.50 -6.62 13.99
N ALA A 46 -7.21 -6.56 12.87
CA ALA A 46 -7.57 -5.33 12.19
C ALA A 46 -8.32 -4.36 13.13
N LEU A 47 -8.12 -3.06 12.95
CA LEU A 47 -8.88 -2.07 13.70
C LEU A 47 -10.34 -2.05 13.22
N PRO A 48 -11.32 -1.88 14.14
CA PRO A 48 -12.74 -1.89 13.77
C PRO A 48 -13.16 -0.65 12.98
N GLY A 49 -12.37 0.44 13.03
CA GLY A 49 -12.65 1.67 12.30
C GLY A 49 -13.88 2.40 12.81
N ARG A 50 -14.59 3.06 11.89
CA ARG A 50 -15.79 3.86 12.15
C ARG A 50 -16.73 3.84 10.94
N SER A 51 -18.00 4.17 11.15
CA SER A 51 -19.05 4.11 10.11
C SER A 51 -19.09 5.32 9.18
N THR A 52 -18.43 6.43 9.54
CA THR A 52 -18.39 7.68 8.75
C THR A 52 -17.05 8.37 8.93
N SER A 53 -16.65 9.21 7.96
CA SER A 53 -15.50 10.11 8.15
C SER A 53 -15.72 11.04 9.36
N PRO A 54 -14.72 11.26 10.23
CA PRO A 54 -14.83 12.16 11.39
C PRO A 54 -14.45 13.61 11.05
N PHE A 55 -13.95 13.88 9.84
CA PHE A 55 -13.46 15.19 9.41
C PHE A 55 -14.16 15.70 8.15
N ARG A 56 -14.02 17.00 7.90
CA ARG A 56 -14.38 17.64 6.63
C ARG A 56 -13.11 17.87 5.79
N LEU A 57 -13.28 17.92 4.47
CA LEU A 57 -12.24 18.29 3.52
C LEU A 57 -12.53 19.66 2.93
N SER A 58 -11.50 20.32 2.39
CA SER A 58 -11.65 21.51 1.56
C SER A 58 -12.48 21.20 0.31
N ASP A 59 -13.38 22.12 -0.05
CA ASP A 59 -14.24 21.93 -1.22
C ASP A 59 -13.45 21.89 -2.54
N ARG A 60 -12.32 22.59 -2.61
CA ARG A 60 -11.51 22.76 -3.83
C ARG A 60 -10.05 22.37 -3.62
N HIS A 61 -9.51 21.67 -4.61
CA HIS A 61 -8.16 21.19 -4.72
C HIS A 61 -7.18 22.35 -4.86
N ARG A 62 -6.17 22.41 -3.98
CA ARG A 62 -5.34 23.61 -3.80
C ARG A 62 -4.60 24.10 -5.06
N VAL A 63 -4.29 23.21 -5.99
CA VAL A 63 -3.53 23.52 -7.22
C VAL A 63 -4.45 23.58 -8.45
N LEU A 64 -5.09 22.46 -8.77
CA LEU A 64 -5.99 22.29 -9.93
C LEU A 64 -7.36 22.99 -9.83
N ASP A 65 -7.76 23.48 -8.66
CA ASP A 65 -9.04 24.17 -8.40
C ASP A 65 -10.32 23.34 -8.71
N ALA A 66 -10.20 22.05 -9.05
CA ALA A 66 -11.29 21.08 -9.11
C ALA A 66 -11.77 20.66 -7.69
N PRO A 67 -12.91 19.95 -7.53
CA PRO A 67 -13.30 19.38 -6.24
C PRO A 67 -12.26 18.41 -5.68
N VAL A 68 -12.04 18.37 -4.35
CA VAL A 68 -11.22 17.32 -3.70
C VAL A 68 -12.00 16.02 -3.60
N VAL A 69 -13.20 16.08 -3.00
CA VAL A 69 -14.14 14.96 -2.96
C VAL A 69 -14.70 14.77 -4.36
N THR A 70 -14.44 13.59 -4.93
CA THR A 70 -14.64 13.28 -6.34
C THR A 70 -15.35 11.92 -6.51
N ASP A 71 -16.22 11.59 -5.54
CA ASP A 71 -17.08 10.39 -5.51
C ASP A 71 -18.01 10.32 -6.73
N THR A 72 -18.36 11.48 -7.29
CA THR A 72 -18.89 11.61 -8.65
C THR A 72 -17.83 12.30 -9.50
N VAL A 73 -17.46 11.69 -10.62
CA VAL A 73 -16.55 12.28 -11.62
C VAL A 73 -17.35 12.88 -12.79
N PRO A 74 -16.82 13.87 -13.51
CA PRO A 74 -17.48 14.41 -14.70
C PRO A 74 -17.56 13.38 -15.82
N ASP A 75 -18.56 13.50 -16.70
CA ASP A 75 -18.71 12.62 -17.86
C ASP A 75 -17.44 12.66 -18.75
N GLY A 76 -16.99 11.48 -19.19
CA GLY A 76 -15.79 11.32 -20.01
C GLY A 76 -14.47 11.23 -19.22
N TYR A 77 -14.47 11.48 -17.91
CA TYR A 77 -13.29 11.32 -17.07
C TYR A 77 -13.19 9.92 -16.46
N GLU A 78 -11.95 9.46 -16.27
CA GLU A 78 -11.62 8.18 -15.63
C GLU A 78 -10.97 8.38 -14.26
N VAL A 79 -10.91 7.29 -13.48
CA VAL A 79 -10.26 7.24 -12.16
C VAL A 79 -9.14 6.20 -12.17
N ALA A 80 -7.99 6.58 -11.62
CA ALA A 80 -6.89 5.67 -11.29
C ALA A 80 -6.56 5.77 -9.78
N ILE A 81 -6.24 4.64 -9.14
CA ILE A 81 -5.87 4.60 -7.72
C ILE A 81 -4.57 3.82 -7.55
N PHE A 82 -3.55 4.45 -6.99
CA PHE A 82 -2.20 3.87 -6.84
C PHE A 82 -1.65 4.06 -5.43
N GLY A 83 -0.93 3.06 -4.90
CA GLY A 83 -0.09 3.15 -3.70
C GLY A 83 1.39 3.03 -4.07
N LEU A 84 2.22 3.99 -3.65
CA LEU A 84 3.60 4.10 -4.13
C LEU A 84 4.55 4.74 -3.09
N GLY A 85 4.40 4.33 -1.83
CA GLY A 85 5.05 4.96 -0.68
C GLY A 85 4.25 6.13 -0.12
N CYS A 86 4.93 7.05 0.58
CA CYS A 86 4.25 8.19 1.20
C CYS A 86 3.52 9.06 0.15
N PHE A 87 2.24 9.29 0.40
CA PHE A 87 1.31 9.85 -0.58
C PHE A 87 1.51 11.34 -0.91
N TRP A 88 2.26 12.11 -0.11
CA TRP A 88 2.39 13.56 -0.30
C TRP A 88 3.18 13.94 -1.56
N GLY A 89 4.32 13.28 -1.78
CA GLY A 89 5.09 13.47 -3.02
C GLY A 89 4.46 12.75 -4.21
N ALA A 90 3.72 11.67 -3.96
CA ALA A 90 3.01 10.94 -4.99
C ALA A 90 1.91 11.82 -5.60
N GLU A 91 1.09 12.45 -4.76
CA GLU A 91 0.06 13.40 -5.20
C GLU A 91 0.69 14.58 -5.97
N GLU A 92 1.80 15.15 -5.46
CA GLU A 92 2.54 16.24 -6.11
C GLU A 92 2.98 15.89 -7.54
N ILE A 93 3.41 14.64 -7.76
CA ILE A 93 3.82 14.16 -9.08
C ILE A 93 2.65 14.09 -10.05
N TYR A 94 1.47 13.66 -9.60
CA TYR A 94 0.33 13.42 -10.48
C TYR A 94 -0.49 14.68 -10.79
N TRP A 95 -0.64 15.63 -9.87
CA TRP A 95 -1.34 16.89 -10.19
C TRP A 95 -0.59 17.75 -11.23
N GLN A 96 0.68 17.45 -11.51
CA GLN A 96 1.49 18.13 -12.53
C GLN A 96 1.32 17.55 -13.94
N ILE A 97 0.62 16.42 -14.09
CA ILE A 97 0.45 15.75 -15.39
C ILE A 97 -0.70 16.43 -16.16
N PRO A 98 -0.46 16.94 -17.38
CA PRO A 98 -1.53 17.46 -18.23
C PRO A 98 -2.63 16.42 -18.46
N GLY A 99 -3.89 16.83 -18.33
CA GLY A 99 -5.05 15.93 -18.39
C GLY A 99 -5.54 15.42 -17.03
N VAL A 100 -4.77 15.58 -15.95
CA VAL A 100 -5.28 15.33 -14.59
C VAL A 100 -6.16 16.51 -14.15
N TRP A 101 -7.41 16.20 -13.76
CA TRP A 101 -8.41 17.17 -13.32
C TRP A 101 -8.40 17.38 -11.81
N SER A 102 -8.28 16.30 -11.04
CA SER A 102 -8.17 16.36 -9.59
C SER A 102 -7.37 15.18 -9.04
N THR A 103 -6.74 15.38 -7.88
CA THR A 103 -6.09 14.33 -7.10
C THR A 103 -6.54 14.39 -5.64
N SER A 104 -6.52 13.26 -4.95
CA SER A 104 -6.66 13.25 -3.49
C SER A 104 -5.84 12.13 -2.86
N VAL A 105 -5.39 12.34 -1.63
CA VAL A 105 -4.70 11.33 -0.82
C VAL A 105 -5.64 10.60 0.14
N GLY A 106 -5.37 9.33 0.37
CA GLY A 106 -6.24 8.47 1.16
C GLY A 106 -5.67 7.08 1.42
N TYR A 107 -6.57 6.17 1.77
CA TYR A 107 -6.27 4.84 2.26
C TYR A 107 -7.07 3.79 1.49
N ALA A 108 -6.39 2.80 0.91
CA ALA A 108 -7.00 1.73 0.12
C ALA A 108 -6.33 0.37 0.41
N GLY A 109 -6.97 -0.74 0.04
CA GLY A 109 -6.37 -2.08 0.11
C GLY A 109 -6.40 -2.79 1.47
N GLY A 110 -6.91 -2.14 2.52
CA GLY A 110 -7.12 -2.75 3.83
C GLY A 110 -8.59 -3.10 4.10
N THR A 111 -8.91 -3.34 5.37
CA THR A 111 -10.23 -3.79 5.82
C THR A 111 -10.90 -2.86 6.83
N THR A 112 -10.15 -1.96 7.48
CA THR A 112 -10.69 -1.02 8.47
C THR A 112 -11.48 0.11 7.79
N PRO A 113 -12.78 0.30 8.06
CA PRO A 113 -13.57 1.36 7.46
C PRO A 113 -13.22 2.74 8.05
N HIS A 114 -13.13 3.75 7.18
CA HIS A 114 -12.84 5.15 7.51
C HIS A 114 -11.68 5.34 8.51
N PRO A 115 -10.48 4.77 8.27
CA PRO A 115 -9.37 4.85 9.19
C PRO A 115 -8.76 6.27 9.22
N SER A 116 -8.16 6.66 10.34
CA SER A 116 -7.33 7.88 10.43
C SER A 116 -5.88 7.59 10.06
N TYR A 117 -5.10 8.65 9.80
CA TYR A 117 -3.66 8.54 9.54
C TYR A 117 -2.93 7.73 10.63
N GLU A 118 -3.16 8.02 11.91
CA GLU A 118 -2.50 7.32 13.03
C GLU A 118 -2.87 5.83 13.10
N GLU A 119 -4.11 5.48 12.76
CA GLU A 119 -4.57 4.10 12.69
C GLU A 119 -3.86 3.35 11.56
N VAL A 120 -3.70 3.97 10.38
CA VAL A 120 -2.95 3.41 9.25
C VAL A 120 -1.46 3.27 9.58
N CYS A 121 -0.83 4.30 10.16
CA CYS A 121 0.57 4.26 10.61
C CYS A 121 0.84 3.20 11.69
N SER A 122 -0.18 2.67 12.36
CA SER A 122 -0.05 1.54 13.29
C SER A 122 0.20 0.20 12.59
N GLY A 123 -0.04 0.11 11.27
CA GLY A 123 -0.01 -1.13 10.48
C GLY A 123 -1.24 -2.03 10.67
N ARG A 124 -2.17 -1.67 11.55
CA ARG A 124 -3.32 -2.52 11.95
C ARG A 124 -4.57 -2.33 11.11
N THR A 125 -4.51 -1.60 10.00
CA THR A 125 -5.68 -1.41 9.10
C THR A 125 -5.58 -2.23 7.81
N GLY A 126 -4.36 -2.66 7.45
CA GLY A 126 -4.04 -3.28 6.16
C GLY A 126 -4.04 -2.31 4.97
N HIS A 127 -4.43 -1.05 5.18
CA HIS A 127 -4.45 -0.06 4.11
C HIS A 127 -3.03 0.35 3.71
N THR A 128 -2.85 0.61 2.42
CA THR A 128 -1.77 1.45 1.90
C THR A 128 -2.21 2.89 1.83
N GLU A 129 -1.27 3.81 2.05
CA GLU A 129 -1.38 5.16 1.52
C GLU A 129 -1.54 5.07 0.01
N ALA A 130 -2.56 5.75 -0.50
CA ALA A 130 -2.98 5.71 -1.87
C ALA A 130 -3.35 7.11 -2.37
N ILE A 131 -3.02 7.38 -3.63
CA ILE A 131 -3.52 8.53 -4.37
C ILE A 131 -4.70 8.08 -5.23
N ARG A 132 -5.72 8.93 -5.32
CA ARG A 132 -6.81 8.85 -6.30
C ARG A 132 -6.60 9.97 -7.31
N ILE A 133 -6.63 9.63 -8.58
CA ILE A 133 -6.37 10.53 -9.71
C ILE A 133 -7.62 10.51 -10.59
N VAL A 134 -8.19 11.67 -10.88
CA VAL A 134 -9.23 11.83 -11.91
C VAL A 134 -8.60 12.47 -13.13
N PHE A 135 -8.74 11.86 -14.30
CA PHE A 135 -8.03 12.27 -15.51
C PHE A 135 -8.91 12.19 -16.76
N ASP A 136 -8.57 13.01 -17.74
CA ASP A 136 -9.17 13.02 -19.08
C ASP A 136 -8.41 12.00 -19.97
N PRO A 137 -9.03 10.85 -20.33
CA PRO A 137 -8.40 9.83 -21.17
C PRO A 137 -8.13 10.31 -22.60
N ALA A 138 -8.71 11.43 -23.04
CA ALA A 138 -8.39 12.05 -24.33
C ALA A 138 -7.10 12.91 -24.30
N VAL A 139 -6.56 13.18 -23.10
CA VAL A 139 -5.33 13.98 -22.90
C VAL A 139 -4.19 13.14 -22.33
N VAL A 140 -4.47 12.23 -21.40
CA VAL A 140 -3.49 11.31 -20.81
C VAL A 140 -4.10 9.92 -20.64
N SER A 141 -3.45 8.87 -21.15
CA SER A 141 -4.01 7.52 -21.04
C SER A 141 -3.75 6.90 -19.66
N TYR A 142 -4.59 5.96 -19.25
CA TYR A 142 -4.32 5.13 -18.08
C TYR A 142 -2.96 4.41 -18.17
N ALA A 143 -2.55 4.00 -19.38
CA ALA A 143 -1.24 3.42 -19.64
C ALA A 143 -0.09 4.39 -19.32
N ASP A 144 -0.21 5.68 -19.65
CA ASP A 144 0.79 6.69 -19.32
C ASP A 144 0.88 6.92 -17.81
N LEU A 145 -0.25 6.88 -17.10
CA LEU A 145 -0.28 6.98 -15.64
C LEU A 145 0.40 5.77 -14.95
N VAL A 146 0.21 4.56 -15.47
CA VAL A 146 0.88 3.34 -14.99
C VAL A 146 2.36 3.30 -15.39
N LYS A 147 2.73 3.76 -16.59
CA LYS A 147 4.14 3.95 -16.97
C LYS A 147 4.82 4.95 -16.03
N ARG A 148 4.15 6.06 -15.72
CA ARG A 148 4.64 7.07 -14.76
C ARG A 148 4.79 6.49 -13.36
N PHE A 149 3.82 5.70 -12.88
CA PHE A 149 3.86 5.01 -11.58
C PHE A 149 5.17 4.24 -11.40
N PHE A 150 5.54 3.42 -12.38
CA PHE A 150 6.75 2.59 -12.34
C PHE A 150 8.06 3.39 -12.37
N GLU A 151 8.07 4.61 -12.91
CA GLU A 151 9.27 5.47 -12.93
C GLU A 151 9.50 6.30 -11.66
N VAL A 152 8.50 6.43 -10.77
CA VAL A 152 8.54 7.41 -9.66
C VAL A 152 8.69 6.81 -8.26
N HIS A 153 8.60 5.48 -8.15
CA HIS A 153 8.86 4.76 -6.92
C HIS A 153 9.69 3.50 -7.21
N ASP A 154 10.16 2.80 -6.17
CA ASP A 154 10.75 1.47 -6.32
C ASP A 154 9.70 0.38 -6.05
N PRO A 155 9.23 -0.36 -7.09
CA PRO A 155 8.19 -1.38 -6.95
C PRO A 155 8.72 -2.71 -6.38
N THR A 156 10.01 -2.84 -6.06
CA THR A 156 10.62 -4.11 -5.62
C THR A 156 10.71 -4.27 -4.09
N GLN A 157 10.33 -3.24 -3.33
CA GLN A 157 10.63 -3.14 -1.89
C GLN A 157 9.61 -3.82 -0.95
N GLY A 158 8.50 -4.34 -1.48
CA GLY A 158 7.46 -4.98 -0.70
C GLY A 158 6.73 -4.00 0.22
N MET A 159 6.79 -4.27 1.52
CA MET A 159 6.12 -3.48 2.56
C MET A 159 7.01 -2.32 3.06
N ARG A 160 7.54 -1.55 2.11
CA ARG A 160 8.45 -0.40 2.31
C ARG A 160 8.49 0.47 1.06
N GLN A 161 8.72 1.77 1.23
CA GLN A 161 9.25 2.63 0.16
C GLN A 161 10.38 3.53 0.68
N GLY A 162 11.58 3.35 0.15
CA GLY A 162 12.76 4.10 0.60
C GLY A 162 13.04 3.89 2.09
N ASN A 163 12.90 4.97 2.87
CA ASN A 163 13.04 4.96 4.33
C ASN A 163 11.72 4.66 5.07
N ASP A 164 10.59 4.70 4.37
CA ASP A 164 9.26 4.56 4.95
C ASP A 164 8.89 3.07 5.02
N VAL A 165 8.97 2.48 6.23
CA VAL A 165 8.79 1.03 6.46
C VAL A 165 7.38 0.73 7.00
N GLY A 166 6.68 -0.18 6.31
CA GLY A 166 5.39 -0.73 6.73
C GLY A 166 4.48 -1.09 5.55
N THR A 167 3.48 -1.95 5.81
CA THR A 167 2.46 -2.36 4.84
C THR A 167 1.70 -1.17 4.25
N GLN A 168 1.68 -0.03 4.95
CA GLN A 168 1.06 1.19 4.48
C GLN A 168 1.83 1.94 3.38
N TYR A 169 3.06 1.53 3.06
CA TYR A 169 3.89 2.16 2.02
C TYR A 169 4.16 1.24 0.82
N ARG A 170 3.40 0.15 0.69
CA ARG A 170 3.59 -0.85 -0.36
C ARG A 170 3.26 -0.32 -1.76
N SER A 171 3.85 -0.95 -2.76
CA SER A 171 3.48 -0.73 -4.16
C SER A 171 2.12 -1.40 -4.46
N ALA A 172 1.16 -0.65 -4.99
CA ALA A 172 -0.18 -1.14 -5.33
C ALA A 172 -0.82 -0.36 -6.50
N ILE A 173 -1.61 -1.08 -7.30
CA ILE A 173 -2.49 -0.55 -8.34
C ILE A 173 -3.90 -1.10 -8.10
N TYR A 174 -4.84 -0.19 -7.90
CA TYR A 174 -6.25 -0.49 -7.65
C TYR A 174 -7.08 -0.05 -8.86
N VAL A 175 -7.58 -1.04 -9.61
CA VAL A 175 -8.19 -0.86 -10.94
C VAL A 175 -9.70 -0.78 -10.86
N THR A 176 -10.30 0.11 -11.65
CA THR A 176 -11.76 0.34 -11.63
C THR A 176 -12.51 -0.34 -12.79
N THR A 177 -11.80 -0.84 -13.80
CA THR A 177 -12.38 -1.58 -14.94
C THR A 177 -11.50 -2.77 -15.36
N PRO A 178 -12.05 -3.77 -16.07
CA PRO A 178 -11.27 -4.88 -16.64
C PRO A 178 -10.17 -4.43 -17.62
N GLU A 179 -10.39 -3.34 -18.36
CA GLU A 179 -9.42 -2.75 -19.28
C GLU A 179 -8.23 -2.17 -18.51
N GLN A 180 -8.50 -1.44 -17.42
CA GLN A 180 -7.46 -0.97 -16.51
C GLN A 180 -6.71 -2.15 -15.85
N GLU A 181 -7.38 -3.27 -15.54
CA GLU A 181 -6.71 -4.47 -15.04
C GLU A 181 -5.76 -5.07 -16.08
N ALA A 182 -6.22 -5.25 -17.32
CA ALA A 182 -5.41 -5.78 -18.41
C ALA A 182 -4.16 -4.91 -18.66
N THR A 183 -4.35 -3.60 -18.83
CA THR A 183 -3.25 -2.64 -19.03
C THR A 183 -2.30 -2.61 -17.83
N ALA A 184 -2.80 -2.62 -16.59
CA ALA A 184 -1.94 -2.64 -15.41
C ALA A 184 -1.08 -3.93 -15.36
N ARG A 185 -1.68 -5.10 -15.61
CA ARG A 185 -0.97 -6.39 -15.60
C ARG A 185 0.07 -6.49 -16.71
N GLU A 186 -0.26 -6.04 -17.92
CA GLU A 186 0.66 -6.00 -19.06
C GLU A 186 1.87 -5.10 -18.77
N LEU A 187 1.64 -3.86 -18.38
CA LEU A 187 2.72 -2.90 -18.08
C LEU A 187 3.58 -3.34 -16.87
N THR A 188 2.96 -4.00 -15.88
CA THR A 188 3.68 -4.62 -14.76
C THR A 188 4.63 -5.72 -15.26
N ALA A 189 4.18 -6.60 -16.16
CA ALA A 189 5.03 -7.66 -16.71
C ALA A 189 6.19 -7.10 -17.56
N ILE A 190 5.92 -6.09 -18.38
CA ILE A 190 6.94 -5.41 -19.21
C ILE A 190 8.00 -4.74 -18.34
N TYR A 191 7.60 -3.97 -17.32
CA TYR A 191 8.55 -3.31 -16.43
C TYR A 191 9.30 -4.32 -15.55
N GLY A 192 8.63 -5.38 -15.10
CA GLY A 192 9.23 -6.48 -14.35
C GLY A 192 10.38 -7.13 -15.13
N ALA A 193 10.17 -7.46 -16.40
CA ALA A 193 11.21 -8.01 -17.25
C ALA A 193 12.43 -7.08 -17.39
N GLU A 194 12.22 -5.76 -17.45
CA GLU A 194 13.30 -4.77 -17.50
C GLU A 194 14.07 -4.65 -16.17
N LEU A 195 13.38 -4.73 -15.02
CA LEU A 195 14.02 -4.77 -13.70
C LEU A 195 14.81 -6.07 -13.48
N SER A 196 14.25 -7.22 -13.86
CA SER A 196 14.95 -8.52 -13.82
C SER A 196 16.18 -8.52 -14.72
N ARG A 197 16.10 -7.95 -15.94
CA ARG A 197 17.24 -7.77 -16.85
C ARG A 197 18.37 -6.94 -16.23
N ARG A 198 18.02 -5.96 -15.39
CA ARG A 198 18.96 -5.12 -14.63
C ARG A 198 19.38 -5.70 -13.27
N ARG A 199 18.81 -6.85 -12.87
CA ARG A 199 19.04 -7.53 -11.58
C ARG A 199 18.63 -6.66 -10.37
N LEU A 200 17.56 -5.89 -10.50
CA LEU A 200 17.05 -5.00 -9.45
C LEU A 200 16.04 -5.66 -8.50
N GLY A 201 15.72 -6.93 -8.71
CA GLY A 201 14.71 -7.68 -7.95
C GLY A 201 13.39 -7.80 -8.71
N ASP A 202 12.49 -8.60 -8.15
CA ASP A 202 11.16 -8.83 -8.71
C ASP A 202 10.16 -7.77 -8.24
N ILE A 203 9.14 -7.51 -9.05
CA ILE A 203 8.09 -6.55 -8.70
C ILE A 203 7.20 -7.11 -7.58
N THR A 204 6.93 -6.26 -6.59
CA THR A 204 6.06 -6.53 -5.43
C THR A 204 4.72 -5.82 -5.49
N THR A 205 4.44 -5.10 -6.60
CA THR A 205 3.19 -4.36 -6.84
C THR A 205 1.96 -5.27 -6.76
N GLU A 206 1.06 -4.96 -5.84
CA GLU A 206 -0.28 -5.56 -5.77
C GLU A 206 -1.16 -5.00 -6.89
N VAL A 207 -1.67 -5.83 -7.81
CA VAL A 207 -2.64 -5.40 -8.85
C VAL A 207 -3.98 -6.11 -8.61
N ARG A 208 -5.00 -5.35 -8.18
CA ARG A 208 -6.31 -5.86 -7.76
C ARG A 208 -7.43 -4.87 -8.12
N GLU A 209 -8.66 -5.38 -8.23
CA GLU A 209 -9.88 -4.57 -8.31
C GLU A 209 -9.96 -3.56 -7.17
N SER A 210 -10.46 -2.36 -7.46
CA SER A 210 -10.46 -1.23 -6.53
C SER A 210 -11.28 -1.51 -5.27
N PRO A 211 -10.65 -1.58 -4.09
CA PRO A 211 -11.37 -1.60 -2.83
C PRO A 211 -11.98 -0.23 -2.55
N THR A 212 -12.80 -0.13 -1.49
CA THR A 212 -13.25 1.16 -0.97
C THR A 212 -12.05 2.06 -0.66
N TYR A 213 -12.03 3.23 -1.29
CA TYR A 213 -11.08 4.29 -1.02
C TYR A 213 -11.62 5.20 0.09
N TYR A 214 -10.82 5.46 1.11
CA TYR A 214 -11.14 6.42 2.17
C TYR A 214 -10.19 7.62 2.02
N TYR A 215 -10.73 8.83 1.80
CA TYR A 215 -9.91 10.04 1.84
C TYR A 215 -9.19 10.18 3.19
N ALA A 216 -7.97 10.72 3.17
CA ALA A 216 -7.23 11.14 4.36
C ALA A 216 -7.67 12.54 4.81
N GLU A 217 -7.27 12.93 6.03
CA GLU A 217 -7.55 14.23 6.64
C GLU A 217 -7.13 15.41 5.74
N ASP A 218 -7.83 16.54 5.81
CA ASP A 218 -7.57 17.71 4.95
C ASP A 218 -6.10 18.14 4.96
N GLN A 219 -5.44 18.09 6.12
CA GLN A 219 -4.03 18.46 6.26
C GLN A 219 -3.09 17.69 5.32
N HIS A 220 -3.45 16.47 4.91
CA HIS A 220 -2.67 15.66 3.97
C HIS A 220 -3.00 15.97 2.50
N GLN A 221 -4.22 16.45 2.21
CA GLN A 221 -4.66 16.85 0.87
C GLN A 221 -3.80 18.01 0.34
N GLN A 222 -3.11 17.79 -0.78
CA GLN A 222 -2.17 18.72 -1.40
C GLN A 222 -1.10 19.23 -0.42
N TYR A 223 -0.60 18.34 0.45
CA TYR A 223 0.30 18.70 1.55
C TYR A 223 1.52 19.51 1.10
N LEU A 224 2.15 19.18 -0.04
CA LEU A 224 3.33 19.90 -0.55
C LEU A 224 3.00 21.25 -1.21
N ALA A 225 1.76 21.45 -1.69
CA ALA A 225 1.27 22.77 -2.10
C ALA A 225 0.90 23.64 -0.87
N LYS A 226 0.56 23.02 0.26
CA LYS A 226 0.41 23.69 1.57
C LYS A 226 1.78 23.98 2.20
N ASN A 227 2.76 23.10 2.01
CA ASN A 227 4.09 23.11 2.64
C ASN A 227 5.20 22.88 1.58
N PRO A 228 5.66 23.91 0.84
CA PRO A 228 6.61 23.75 -0.27
C PRO A 228 7.95 23.10 0.09
N HIS A 229 8.39 23.28 1.34
CA HIS A 229 9.60 22.69 1.93
C HIS A 229 9.33 21.37 2.68
N GLY A 230 8.15 20.77 2.50
CA GLY A 230 7.77 19.51 3.11
C GLY A 230 8.55 18.30 2.57
N TYR A 231 8.37 17.17 3.26
CA TYR A 231 9.07 15.92 2.97
C TYR A 231 8.69 15.34 1.60
N ARG A 232 9.70 15.02 0.79
CA ARG A 232 9.57 14.31 -0.50
C ARG A 232 10.30 12.97 -0.38
N CYS A 233 9.53 11.90 -0.26
CA CYS A 233 9.95 10.56 0.14
C CYS A 233 10.46 9.65 -1.00
N HIS A 234 10.40 10.09 -2.26
CA HIS A 234 10.48 9.19 -3.41
C HIS A 234 11.91 8.67 -3.70
N ALA A 235 12.19 7.47 -3.20
CA ALA A 235 13.17 6.58 -3.79
C ALA A 235 12.56 5.94 -5.05
N ASN A 236 13.34 5.84 -6.13
CA ASN A 236 12.96 5.12 -7.34
C ASN A 236 14.14 4.30 -7.87
N THR A 237 13.87 3.41 -8.82
CA THR A 237 14.87 2.51 -9.41
C THR A 237 15.87 3.23 -10.33
N GLY A 238 15.62 4.49 -10.70
CA GLY A 238 16.32 5.20 -11.78
C GLY A 238 16.08 4.60 -13.18
N VAL A 239 15.17 3.62 -13.32
CA VAL A 239 14.86 2.96 -14.59
C VAL A 239 13.72 3.69 -15.29
N LYS A 240 13.89 3.89 -16.59
CA LYS A 240 12.84 4.42 -17.47
C LYS A 240 11.99 3.28 -18.03
N PHE A 241 10.71 3.53 -18.25
CA PHE A 241 9.84 2.55 -18.86
C PHE A 241 10.35 2.21 -20.27
N PRO A 242 10.40 0.93 -20.69
CA PRO A 242 10.89 0.55 -22.01
C PRO A 242 10.15 1.30 -23.14
N ALA A 243 10.89 1.96 -24.03
CA ALA A 243 10.33 2.74 -25.14
C ALA A 243 9.72 1.88 -26.27
N THR A 244 9.82 0.55 -26.18
CA THR A 244 9.29 -0.42 -27.14
C THR A 244 8.01 -1.10 -26.64
N ALA A 245 7.25 -0.41 -25.79
CA ALA A 245 6.04 -0.88 -25.13
C ALA A 245 4.91 0.15 -25.28
#